data_AF-A0AAQ3NSK3-F1
#
_entry.id   AF-A0AAQ3NSK3-F1
#
_cell.length_a   1.000
_cell.length_b   1.000
_cell.length_c   1.000
_cell.angle_alpha   90.00
_cell.angle_beta   90.00
_cell.angle_gamma   90.00
#
_symmetry.space_group_name_H-M   'P 1'
#
loop_
_entity.id
_entity.type
_entity.pdbx_description
1 polymer ?
#
loop_
_entity_poly.entity_id
_entity_poly.type
_entity_poly.pdbx_seq_one_letter_code
_entity_poly.pdbx_strand_id
1 'polypeptide(L)'
;MRRRQFLKHRIALVSMLVCVCCFFIVTMTVLKLPNTPTKQSAMGFYPITRSRKVFLQDGNLGKFGEMMIDMLPQDLAFTMFVPTEEAFKRDLRLSVNDALKSDRFNDTYAILTRILGFSTVPRALLSSTVKLGELVNYDSLSGFPLYISKDIDEMLVVNRIRSEIVDVRKKEIVVHLMDGIIMDAEFEQSVLSDNDTDED
;
A
#
# COMPACT_ATOMS: atom_id res chain seq x y z
N MET A 1 -2.49 26.22 -60.39
CA MET A 1 -3.41 25.96 -59.25
C MET A 1 -3.38 24.52 -58.68
N ARG A 2 -2.83 23.51 -59.36
CA ARG A 2 -2.90 22.09 -58.95
C ARG A 2 -2.10 21.71 -57.67
N ARG A 3 -0.95 22.34 -57.40
CA ARG A 3 -0.06 21.96 -56.25
C ARG A 3 -0.67 22.22 -54.86
N ARG A 4 -1.56 23.21 -54.72
CA ARG A 4 -2.15 23.60 -53.43
C ARG A 4 -3.22 22.60 -52.95
N GLN A 5 -3.89 21.91 -53.88
CA GLN A 5 -4.85 20.82 -53.56
C GLN A 5 -4.14 19.55 -53.08
N PHE A 6 -3.01 19.18 -53.68
CA PHE A 6 -2.23 18.01 -53.26
C PHE A 6 -1.66 18.16 -51.84
N LEU A 7 -1.22 19.36 -51.46
CA LEU A 7 -0.69 19.61 -50.12
C LEU A 7 -1.78 19.51 -49.04
N LYS A 8 -2.99 20.04 -49.30
CA LYS A 8 -4.15 19.89 -48.42
C LYS A 8 -4.53 18.42 -48.21
N HIS A 9 -4.50 17.62 -49.28
CA HIS A 9 -4.82 16.20 -49.20
C HIS A 9 -3.81 15.42 -48.36
N ARG A 10 -2.52 15.76 -48.46
CA ARG A 10 -1.46 15.13 -47.63
C ARG A 10 -1.57 15.51 -46.16
N ILE A 11 -1.86 16.77 -45.85
CA ILE A 11 -2.04 17.24 -44.46
C ILE A 11 -3.29 16.60 -43.84
N ALA A 12 -4.39 16.53 -44.59
CA ALA A 12 -5.61 15.85 -44.13
C ALA A 12 -5.38 14.36 -43.85
N LEU A 13 -4.62 13.66 -44.71
CA LEU A 13 -4.28 12.25 -44.51
C LEU A 13 -3.41 12.03 -43.26
N VAL A 14 -2.39 12.88 -43.05
CA VAL A 14 -1.54 12.80 -41.86
C VAL A 14 -2.35 13.09 -40.58
N SER A 15 -3.21 14.11 -40.60
CA SER A 15 -4.08 14.42 -39.46
C SER A 15 -5.03 13.27 -39.14
N MET A 16 -5.61 12.62 -40.16
CA MET A 16 -6.51 11.49 -39.98
C MET A 16 -5.78 10.29 -39.38
N LEU A 17 -4.56 9.99 -39.85
CA LEU A 17 -3.71 8.93 -39.29
C LEU A 17 -3.39 9.18 -37.81
N VAL A 18 -3.00 10.41 -37.46
CA VAL A 18 -2.71 10.80 -36.07
C VAL A 18 -3.96 10.62 -35.19
N CYS A 19 -5.12 11.09 -35.63
CA CYS A 19 -6.37 10.90 -34.89
C CYS A 19 -6.69 9.41 -34.66
N VAL A 20 -6.56 8.56 -35.70
CA VAL A 20 -6.80 7.11 -35.58
C VAL A 20 -5.82 6.47 -34.58
N CYS A 21 -4.54 6.83 -34.62
CA CYS A 21 -3.56 6.34 -33.66
C CYS A 21 -3.88 6.78 -32.22
N CYS A 22 -4.29 8.04 -32.02
CA CYS A 22 -4.70 8.54 -30.70
C CYS A 22 -5.94 7.80 -30.18
N PHE A 23 -6.96 7.60 -31.03
CA PHE A 23 -8.13 6.80 -30.66
C PHE A 23 -7.74 5.36 -30.33
N PHE A 24 -6.88 4.73 -31.11
CA PHE A 24 -6.43 3.36 -30.84
C PHE A 24 -5.70 3.26 -29.50
N ILE A 25 -4.79 4.20 -29.19
CA ILE A 25 -4.10 4.26 -27.90
C ILE A 25 -5.12 4.41 -26.76
N VAL A 26 -6.04 5.37 -26.86
CA VAL A 26 -7.09 5.57 -25.85
C VAL A 26 -7.94 4.31 -25.67
N THR A 27 -8.33 3.64 -26.76
CA THR A 27 -9.08 2.39 -26.67
C THR A 27 -8.26 1.26 -26.03
N MET A 28 -6.96 1.15 -26.30
CA MET A 28 -6.11 0.14 -25.65
C MET A 28 -5.91 0.44 -24.17
N THR A 29 -5.82 1.71 -23.79
CA THR A 29 -5.71 2.13 -22.38
C THR A 29 -7.03 1.90 -21.62
N VAL A 30 -8.18 2.17 -22.26
CA VAL A 30 -9.51 1.97 -21.66
C VAL A 30 -9.96 0.52 -21.69
N LEU A 31 -9.60 -0.27 -22.71
CA LEU A 31 -9.94 -1.71 -22.79
C LEU A 31 -9.03 -2.58 -21.92
N LYS A 32 -7.90 -2.05 -21.43
CA LYS A 32 -7.13 -2.63 -20.31
C LYS A 32 -7.80 -2.32 -18.96
N LEU A 33 -9.10 -2.61 -18.84
CA LEU A 33 -9.73 -2.71 -17.52
C LEU A 33 -9.15 -3.93 -16.78
N PRO A 34 -8.92 -3.85 -15.46
CA PRO A 34 -8.58 -5.01 -14.66
C PRO A 34 -9.75 -6.00 -14.71
N ASN A 35 -9.43 -7.27 -14.98
CA ASN A 35 -10.40 -8.36 -14.99
C ASN A 35 -11.19 -8.37 -13.66
N THR A 36 -12.48 -8.03 -13.72
CA THR A 36 -13.40 -8.25 -12.60
C THR A 36 -13.56 -9.76 -12.37
N PRO A 37 -13.55 -10.26 -11.12
CA PRO A 37 -13.86 -11.65 -10.87
C PRO A 37 -15.35 -11.89 -11.15
N THR A 38 -15.62 -12.73 -12.13
CA THR A 38 -16.94 -13.28 -12.44
C THR A 38 -17.54 -13.93 -11.19
N LYS A 39 -18.66 -13.37 -10.69
CA LYS A 39 -19.56 -14.06 -9.75
C LYS A 39 -20.15 -15.27 -10.48
N GLN A 40 -19.60 -16.46 -10.24
CA GLN A 40 -20.23 -17.71 -10.66
C GLN A 40 -20.63 -18.51 -9.41
N SER A 41 -21.94 -18.51 -9.16
CA SER A 41 -22.58 -19.50 -8.30
C SER A 41 -22.45 -20.88 -8.96
N ALA A 42 -21.56 -21.72 -8.45
CA ALA A 42 -21.59 -23.15 -8.71
C ALA A 42 -21.12 -23.89 -7.46
N MET A 43 -22.06 -24.63 -6.89
CA MET A 43 -21.90 -25.57 -5.79
C MET A 43 -20.90 -26.65 -6.23
N GLY A 44 -19.73 -26.70 -5.59
CA GLY A 44 -18.70 -27.69 -5.85
C GLY A 44 -18.06 -28.13 -4.53
N PHE A 45 -18.36 -29.35 -4.11
CA PHE A 45 -17.69 -30.03 -2.99
C PHE A 45 -16.20 -30.18 -3.32
N TYR A 46 -15.33 -29.56 -2.51
CA TYR A 46 -13.90 -29.89 -2.47
C TYR A 46 -13.60 -30.66 -1.17
N PRO A 47 -12.76 -31.71 -1.23
CA PRO A 47 -12.46 -32.54 -0.07
C PRO A 47 -11.64 -31.75 0.94
N ILE A 48 -12.02 -31.91 2.20
CA ILE A 48 -11.39 -31.31 3.38
C ILE A 48 -9.95 -31.82 3.49
N THR A 49 -8.99 -31.03 3.01
CA THR A 49 -7.58 -31.16 3.40
C THR A 49 -7.24 -30.04 4.37
N ARG A 50 -7.44 -30.33 5.66
CA ARG A 50 -6.76 -29.74 6.83
C ARG A 50 -6.33 -28.27 6.68
N SER A 51 -7.30 -27.38 6.44
CA SER A 51 -7.15 -25.95 6.66
C SER A 51 -6.85 -25.75 8.15
N ARG A 52 -5.63 -25.33 8.47
CA ARG A 52 -5.35 -24.63 9.71
C ARG A 52 -6.32 -23.46 9.72
N LYS A 53 -7.32 -23.56 10.60
CA LYS A 53 -8.33 -22.57 10.88
C LYS A 53 -7.63 -21.22 11.05
N VAL A 54 -7.55 -20.41 9.98
CA VAL A 54 -7.15 -19.01 10.08
C VAL A 54 -8.33 -18.38 10.78
N PHE A 55 -8.23 -18.36 12.11
CA PHE A 55 -9.03 -17.51 12.94
C PHE A 55 -8.95 -16.13 12.28
N LEU A 56 -10.11 -15.57 11.92
CA LEU A 56 -10.21 -14.13 11.73
C LEU A 56 -9.76 -13.55 13.07
N GLN A 57 -8.45 -13.33 13.21
CA GLN A 57 -7.95 -12.47 14.26
C GLN A 57 -8.58 -11.13 13.90
N ASP A 58 -9.51 -10.70 14.73
CA ASP A 58 -9.68 -9.27 14.94
C ASP A 58 -8.33 -8.81 15.51
N GLY A 59 -7.35 -8.66 14.61
CA GLY A 59 -5.99 -8.31 14.95
C GLY A 59 -6.10 -6.97 15.63
N ASN A 60 -5.79 -6.91 16.92
CA ASN A 60 -5.80 -5.65 17.63
C ASN A 60 -4.75 -4.76 16.96
N LEU A 61 -5.21 -3.81 16.15
CA LEU A 61 -4.34 -2.90 15.41
C LEU A 61 -3.78 -1.80 16.31
N GLY A 62 -4.20 -1.77 17.58
CA GLY A 62 -3.90 -0.69 18.48
C GLY A 62 -4.57 0.61 18.06
N LYS A 63 -4.43 1.64 18.90
CA LYS A 63 -5.06 2.93 18.66
C LYS A 63 -4.47 3.64 17.42
N PHE A 64 -3.16 3.55 17.24
CA PHE A 64 -2.48 4.17 16.09
C PHE A 64 -2.85 3.49 14.77
N GLY A 65 -2.92 2.15 14.74
CA GLY A 65 -3.34 1.43 13.54
C GLY A 65 -4.77 1.75 13.11
N GLU A 66 -5.71 1.84 14.06
CA GLU A 66 -7.09 2.26 13.75
C GLU A 66 -7.13 3.71 13.24
N MET A 67 -6.37 4.64 13.84
CA MET A 67 -6.26 6.01 13.34
C MET A 67 -5.72 6.08 11.90
N MET A 68 -4.69 5.29 11.58
CA MET A 68 -4.13 5.24 10.23
C MET A 68 -5.15 4.72 9.21
N ILE A 69 -5.97 3.73 9.56
CA ILE A 69 -7.03 3.22 8.68
C ILE A 69 -8.09 4.28 8.42
N ASP A 70 -8.45 5.05 9.43
CA ASP A 70 -9.45 6.11 9.32
C ASP A 70 -8.97 7.28 8.43
N MET A 71 -7.66 7.40 8.18
CA MET A 71 -7.10 8.38 7.24
C MET A 71 -7.27 7.98 5.76
N LEU A 72 -7.61 6.72 5.45
CA LEU A 72 -7.79 6.23 4.09
C LEU A 72 -9.27 6.10 3.68
N PRO A 73 -9.57 6.26 2.38
CA PRO A 73 -10.90 5.93 1.87
C PRO A 73 -11.11 4.41 1.90
N GLN A 74 -12.04 3.97 2.73
CA GLN A 74 -12.22 2.55 3.08
C GLN A 74 -12.97 1.73 2.01
N ASP A 75 -13.41 2.38 0.94
CA ASP A 75 -14.06 1.80 -0.25
C ASP A 75 -13.07 1.50 -1.39
N LEU A 76 -11.79 1.84 -1.22
CA LEU A 76 -10.72 1.56 -2.17
C LEU A 76 -9.77 0.49 -1.63
N ALA A 77 -9.16 -0.25 -2.56
CA ALA A 77 -8.23 -1.31 -2.25
C ALA A 77 -6.84 -0.76 -1.92
N PHE A 78 -6.46 -0.87 -0.66
CA PHE A 78 -5.11 -0.56 -0.17
C PHE A 78 -4.49 -1.76 0.54
N THR A 79 -3.16 -1.75 0.61
CA THR A 79 -2.43 -2.55 1.58
C THR A 79 -1.60 -1.65 2.46
N MET A 80 -1.80 -1.78 3.77
CA MET A 80 -1.09 -1.02 4.79
C MET A 80 -0.15 -1.93 5.57
N PHE A 81 1.10 -1.52 5.70
CA PHE A 81 2.08 -2.09 6.62
C PHE A 81 2.05 -1.24 7.89
N VAL A 82 1.23 -1.66 8.85
CA VAL A 82 0.93 -0.90 10.06
C VAL A 82 1.86 -1.35 11.17
N PRO A 83 2.60 -0.44 11.83
CA PRO A 83 3.43 -0.84 12.96
C PRO A 83 2.61 -1.24 14.19
N THR A 84 3.15 -2.14 15.01
CA THR A 84 2.61 -2.45 16.35
C THR A 84 2.75 -1.24 17.29
N GLU A 85 1.94 -1.19 18.36
CA GLU A 85 2.11 -0.16 19.40
C GLU A 85 3.51 -0.26 20.06
N GLU A 86 4.05 -1.47 20.15
CA GLU A 86 5.40 -1.74 20.63
C GLU A 86 6.46 -1.14 19.70
N ALA A 87 6.30 -1.26 18.38
CA ALA A 87 7.17 -0.62 17.39
C ALA A 87 7.10 0.90 17.49
N PHE A 88 5.90 1.49 17.61
CA PHE A 88 5.74 2.93 17.84
C PHE A 88 6.47 3.40 19.10
N LYS A 89 6.31 2.66 20.20
CA LYS A 89 6.96 2.99 21.46
C LYS A 89 8.47 2.84 21.39
N ARG A 90 8.98 1.80 20.72
CA ARG A 90 10.41 1.51 20.64
C ARG A 90 11.13 2.46 19.69
N ASP A 91 10.58 2.66 18.50
CA ASP A 91 11.28 3.33 17.40
C ASP A 91 11.04 4.85 17.42
N LEU A 92 9.87 5.30 17.92
CA LEU A 92 9.50 6.73 17.94
C LEU A 92 9.28 7.29 19.35
N ARG A 93 9.46 6.48 20.41
CA ARG A 93 9.09 6.83 21.80
C ARG A 93 7.64 7.32 21.94
N LEU A 94 6.78 6.90 21.01
CA LEU A 94 5.42 7.40 20.90
C LEU A 94 4.46 6.45 21.64
N SER A 95 3.93 6.91 22.77
CA SER A 95 2.94 6.17 23.56
C SER A 95 1.54 6.70 23.30
N VAL A 96 0.53 5.82 23.23
CA VAL A 96 -0.88 6.23 23.01
C VAL A 96 -1.37 7.21 24.07
N ASN A 97 -0.94 7.04 25.33
CA ASN A 97 -1.36 7.88 26.44
C ASN A 97 -0.88 9.33 26.32
N ASP A 98 0.31 9.53 25.74
CA ASP A 98 0.88 10.86 25.57
C ASP A 98 0.48 11.48 24.23
N ALA A 99 0.40 10.66 23.18
CA ALA A 99 0.09 11.07 21.82
C ALA A 99 -1.34 11.61 21.65
N LEU A 100 -2.27 11.17 22.50
CA LEU A 100 -3.68 11.61 22.46
C LEU A 100 -3.97 12.86 23.28
N LYS A 101 -2.97 13.46 23.93
CA LYS A 101 -3.13 14.75 24.62
C LYS A 101 -3.34 15.85 23.58
N SER A 102 -4.19 16.83 23.89
CA SER A 102 -4.62 17.85 22.92
C SER A 102 -3.46 18.70 22.37
N ASP A 103 -2.42 18.91 23.17
CA ASP A 103 -1.20 19.64 22.79
C ASP A 103 -0.29 18.83 21.85
N ARG A 104 -0.36 17.49 21.88
CA ARG A 104 0.48 16.57 21.07
C ARG A 104 -0.26 15.88 19.93
N PHE A 105 -1.58 16.05 19.85
CA PHE A 105 -2.41 15.36 18.87
C PHE A 105 -2.05 15.73 17.43
N ASN A 106 -1.77 17.01 17.16
CA ASN A 106 -1.39 17.47 15.82
C ASN A 106 -0.06 16.86 15.37
N ASP A 107 0.93 16.81 16.26
CA ASP A 107 2.24 16.23 15.99
C ASP A 107 2.12 14.72 15.75
N THR A 108 1.34 14.04 16.58
CA THR A 108 0.98 12.63 16.41
C THR A 108 0.33 12.39 15.06
N TYR A 109 -0.66 13.20 14.70
CA TYR A 109 -1.36 13.08 13.43
C TYR A 109 -0.41 13.28 12.24
N ALA A 110 0.52 14.23 12.33
CA ALA A 110 1.54 14.46 11.31
C ALA A 110 2.49 13.25 11.17
N ILE A 111 2.95 12.69 12.29
CA ILE A 111 3.78 11.47 12.33
C ILE A 111 3.04 10.29 11.67
N LEU A 112 1.80 10.02 12.07
CA LEU A 112 1.00 8.93 11.52
C LEU A 112 0.74 9.12 10.01
N THR A 113 0.47 10.35 9.57
CA THR A 113 0.29 10.66 8.15
C THR A 113 1.58 10.41 7.36
N ARG A 114 2.74 10.77 7.92
CA ARG A 114 4.04 10.54 7.27
C ARG A 114 4.32 9.05 7.14
N ILE A 115 4.12 8.27 8.21
CA ILE A 115 4.27 6.81 8.20
C ILE A 115 3.31 6.17 7.19
N LEU A 116 2.02 6.57 7.19
CA LEU A 116 1.01 6.11 6.25
C LEU A 116 1.47 6.30 4.80
N GLY A 117 2.08 7.45 4.48
CA GLY A 117 2.62 7.75 3.16
C GLY A 117 3.67 6.76 2.70
N PHE A 118 4.57 6.33 3.59
CA PHE A 118 5.65 5.40 3.28
C PHE A 118 5.23 3.93 3.35
N SER A 119 4.25 3.59 4.18
CA SER A 119 3.91 2.20 4.50
C SER A 119 2.64 1.68 3.83
N THR A 120 2.05 2.44 2.91
CA THR A 120 0.79 2.07 2.23
C THR A 120 0.97 1.95 0.72
N VAL A 121 0.48 0.87 0.14
CA VAL A 121 0.43 0.62 -1.33
C VAL A 121 -1.01 0.79 -1.83
N PRO A 122 -1.26 1.51 -2.94
CA PRO A 122 -2.59 1.71 -3.52
C PRO A 122 -3.10 0.49 -4.30
N ARG A 123 -3.05 -0.69 -3.66
CA ARG A 123 -3.52 -1.98 -4.19
C ARG A 123 -3.66 -2.99 -3.04
N ALA A 124 -4.62 -3.91 -3.16
CA ALA A 124 -4.67 -5.08 -2.29
C ALA A 124 -3.54 -6.08 -2.62
N LEU A 125 -2.74 -6.39 -1.61
CA LEU A 125 -1.64 -7.35 -1.59
C LEU A 125 -1.82 -8.27 -0.38
N LEU A 126 -2.22 -9.52 -0.67
CA LEU A 126 -2.27 -10.59 0.32
C LEU A 126 -0.89 -11.24 0.45
N SER A 127 -0.58 -11.76 1.65
CA SER A 127 0.67 -12.48 1.88
C SER A 127 0.83 -13.64 0.90
N SER A 128 -0.25 -14.35 0.57
CA SER A 128 -0.28 -15.48 -0.38
C SER A 128 0.14 -15.11 -1.81
N THR A 129 0.14 -13.83 -2.17
CA THR A 129 0.57 -13.35 -3.49
C THR A 129 2.09 -13.32 -3.63
N VAL A 130 2.81 -13.20 -2.52
CA VAL A 130 4.28 -13.24 -2.47
C VAL A 130 4.72 -14.67 -2.23
N LYS A 131 5.52 -15.25 -3.13
CA LYS A 131 6.05 -16.60 -2.95
C LYS A 131 7.30 -16.60 -2.10
N LEU A 132 7.59 -17.72 -1.43
CA LEU A 132 8.84 -17.90 -0.71
C LEU A 132 10.03 -17.81 -1.69
N GLY A 133 11.04 -17.02 -1.34
CA GLY A 133 12.21 -16.76 -2.20
C GLY A 133 11.97 -15.74 -3.32
N GLU A 134 10.76 -15.19 -3.43
CA GLU A 134 10.44 -14.10 -4.35
C GLU A 134 10.68 -12.75 -3.67
N LEU A 135 11.15 -11.77 -4.46
CA LEU A 135 11.19 -10.37 -4.07
C LEU A 135 10.29 -9.59 -5.04
N VAL A 136 9.26 -8.93 -4.50
CA VAL A 136 8.39 -8.02 -5.24
C VAL A 136 8.64 -6.58 -4.79
N ASN A 137 8.44 -5.63 -5.70
CA ASN A 137 8.58 -4.21 -5.39
C ASN A 137 7.30 -3.46 -5.79
N TYR A 138 6.85 -2.57 -4.91
CA TYR A 138 5.75 -1.65 -5.16
C TYR A 138 6.10 -0.26 -4.65
N ASP A 139 5.52 0.76 -5.27
CA ASP A 139 5.62 2.12 -4.77
C ASP A 139 4.54 2.37 -3.71
N SER A 140 4.94 2.97 -2.60
CA SER A 140 4.01 3.45 -1.58
C SER A 140 3.26 4.72 -2.04
N LEU A 141 2.34 5.22 -1.22
CA LEU A 141 1.62 6.48 -1.48
C LEU A 141 2.54 7.68 -1.70
N SER A 142 3.69 7.73 -1.03
CA SER A 142 4.71 8.78 -1.21
C SER A 142 5.63 8.54 -2.40
N GLY A 143 5.50 7.40 -3.11
CA GLY A 143 6.44 6.97 -4.13
C GLY A 143 7.70 6.30 -3.58
N PHE A 144 7.78 6.08 -2.26
CA PHE A 144 8.89 5.36 -1.64
C PHE A 144 8.80 3.87 -1.97
N PRO A 145 9.89 3.23 -2.45
CA PRO A 145 9.87 1.84 -2.88
C PRO A 145 9.82 0.87 -1.68
N LEU A 146 8.88 -0.08 -1.75
CA LEU A 146 8.69 -1.15 -0.78
C LEU A 146 9.09 -2.49 -1.41
N TYR A 147 10.20 -3.03 -0.90
CA TYR A 147 10.75 -4.33 -1.22
C TYR A 147 10.16 -5.37 -0.28
N ILE A 148 9.34 -6.27 -0.82
CA ILE A 148 8.54 -7.22 -0.07
C ILE A 148 8.96 -8.64 -0.42
N SER A 149 9.30 -9.43 0.59
CA SER A 149 9.62 -10.84 0.48
C SER A 149 8.92 -11.65 1.57
N LYS A 150 9.16 -12.96 1.59
CA LYS A 150 8.77 -13.86 2.67
C LYS A 150 9.97 -14.50 3.35
N ASP A 151 9.87 -14.64 4.66
CA ASP A 151 10.80 -15.45 5.44
C ASP A 151 10.37 -16.94 5.50
N ILE A 152 11.14 -17.74 6.23
CA ILE A 152 10.91 -19.18 6.41
C ILE A 152 9.62 -19.52 7.16
N ASP A 153 9.09 -18.57 7.94
CA ASP A 153 7.83 -18.72 8.67
C ASP A 153 6.63 -18.24 7.84
N GLU A 154 6.86 -17.96 6.55
CA GLU A 154 5.91 -17.41 5.59
C GLU A 154 5.40 -16.00 5.94
N MET A 155 6.07 -15.30 6.85
CA MET A 155 5.76 -13.92 7.22
C MET A 155 6.35 -12.95 6.21
N LEU A 156 5.64 -11.84 5.97
CA LEU A 156 6.14 -10.80 5.09
C LEU A 156 7.31 -10.06 5.74
N VAL A 157 8.35 -9.80 4.95
CA VAL A 157 9.45 -8.90 5.29
C VAL A 157 9.43 -7.75 4.29
N VAL A 158 9.29 -6.53 4.79
CA VAL A 158 9.17 -5.31 3.99
C VAL A 158 10.30 -4.36 4.37
N ASN A 159 11.18 -4.03 3.43
CA ASN A 159 12.35 -3.18 3.68
C ASN A 159 13.17 -3.61 4.92
N ARG A 160 13.34 -4.92 5.10
CA ARG A 160 14.01 -5.57 6.25
C ARG A 160 13.23 -5.56 7.57
N ILE A 161 12.01 -5.03 7.60
CA ILE A 161 11.12 -5.07 8.76
C ILE A 161 10.17 -6.24 8.61
N ARG A 162 10.11 -7.10 9.64
CA ARG A 162 9.28 -8.31 9.63
C ARG A 162 7.85 -7.98 10.08
N SER A 163 6.88 -8.66 9.50
CA SER A 163 5.50 -8.67 10.00
C SER A 163 5.32 -9.63 11.18
N GLU A 164 4.43 -9.28 12.10
CA GLU A 164 3.95 -10.14 13.17
C GLU A 164 2.63 -10.82 12.83
N ILE A 165 1.76 -10.09 12.13
CA ILE A 165 0.44 -10.56 11.70
C ILE A 165 0.26 -10.15 10.24
N VAL A 166 -0.23 -11.06 9.41
CA VAL A 166 -0.49 -10.79 7.99
C VAL A 166 -1.97 -10.97 7.67
N ASP A 167 -2.42 -10.32 6.59
CA ASP A 167 -3.74 -10.48 6.00
C ASP A 167 -4.94 -10.10 6.90
N VAL A 168 -4.78 -9.13 7.81
CA VAL A 168 -5.89 -8.57 8.58
C VAL A 168 -6.77 -7.75 7.63
N ARG A 169 -8.06 -8.06 7.55
CA ARG A 169 -8.98 -7.42 6.60
C ARG A 169 -9.84 -6.36 7.29
N LYS A 170 -9.80 -5.12 6.77
CA LYS A 170 -10.64 -3.99 7.20
C LYS A 170 -11.32 -3.41 5.95
N LYS A 171 -12.55 -3.86 5.67
CA LYS A 171 -13.27 -3.55 4.40
C LYS A 171 -12.43 -3.96 3.17
N GLU A 172 -12.13 -3.01 2.28
CA GLU A 172 -11.30 -3.22 1.08
C GLU A 172 -9.79 -3.10 1.37
N ILE A 173 -9.42 -2.73 2.60
CA ILE A 173 -8.03 -2.57 3.03
C ILE A 173 -7.50 -3.89 3.61
N VAL A 174 -6.30 -4.28 3.16
CA VAL A 174 -5.51 -5.38 3.76
C VAL A 174 -4.44 -4.77 4.64
N VAL A 175 -4.32 -5.26 5.87
CA VAL A 175 -3.38 -4.77 6.86
C VAL A 175 -2.41 -5.89 7.23
N HIS A 176 -1.13 -5.57 7.23
CA HIS A 176 -0.06 -6.41 7.77
C HIS A 176 0.57 -5.65 8.93
N LEU A 177 0.57 -6.26 10.12
CA LEU A 177 1.11 -5.66 11.34
C LEU A 177 2.63 -5.90 11.39
N MET A 178 3.40 -4.85 11.61
CA MET A 178 4.85 -4.82 11.45
C MET A 178 5.57 -4.62 12.79
N ASP A 179 6.65 -5.37 13.02
CA ASP A 179 7.56 -5.19 14.17
C ASP A 179 8.59 -4.07 13.89
N GLY A 180 8.13 -2.92 13.40
CA GLY A 180 8.99 -1.78 13.12
C GLY A 180 8.33 -0.73 12.25
N ILE A 181 8.91 0.47 12.23
CA ILE A 181 8.42 1.58 11.41
C ILE A 181 9.15 1.61 10.07
N ILE A 182 8.39 1.55 8.97
CA ILE A 182 8.93 1.80 7.62
C ILE A 182 9.00 3.32 7.41
N MET A 183 10.21 3.83 7.19
CA MET A 183 10.46 5.26 6.96
C MET A 183 11.62 5.50 5.99
N ASP A 184 11.70 6.73 5.46
CA ASP A 184 12.86 7.20 4.70
C ASP A 184 13.96 7.73 5.65
N ALA A 185 15.15 7.92 5.09
CA ALA A 185 16.32 8.36 5.86
C ALA A 185 16.15 9.78 6.46
N GLU A 186 15.38 10.64 5.79
CA GLU A 186 15.09 11.99 6.29
C GLU A 186 14.20 11.92 7.54
N PHE A 187 13.13 11.13 7.50
CA PHE A 187 12.26 10.95 8.66
C PHE A 187 13.00 10.25 9.81
N GLU A 188 13.79 9.22 9.51
CA GLU A 188 14.64 8.53 10.49
C GLU A 188 15.58 9.51 11.22
N GLN A 189 16.24 10.40 10.47
CA GLN A 189 17.11 11.43 11.06
C GLN A 189 16.34 12.39 11.95
N SER A 190 15.13 12.82 11.57
CA SER A 190 14.34 13.73 12.39
C SER A 190 13.92 13.11 13.73
N VAL A 191 13.69 11.80 13.75
CA VAL A 191 13.35 11.07 14.99
C VAL A 191 14.60 10.90 15.85
N LEU A 192 15.77 10.64 15.25
CA LEU A 192 17.03 10.50 15.98
C LEU A 192 17.49 11.82 16.60
N SER A 193 17.37 12.94 15.89
CA SER A 193 17.80 14.26 16.41
C SER A 193 17.03 14.69 17.65
N ASP A 194 15.74 14.34 17.74
CA ASP A 194 14.93 14.65 18.91
C ASP A 194 15.36 13.81 20.15
N ASN A 195 15.93 12.62 19.93
CA ASN A 195 16.40 11.75 21.02
C ASN A 195 17.68 12.27 21.68
N ASP A 196 18.58 12.88 20.92
CA ASP A 196 19.87 13.37 21.43
C ASP A 196 19.72 14.65 22.27
N THR A 197 18.61 15.38 22.13
CA THR A 197 18.32 16.61 22.90
C THR A 197 17.73 16.39 24.28
N ASP A 198 17.31 15.16 24.62
CA ASP A 198 16.68 14.83 25.90
C ASP A 198 17.66 14.23 26.93
N GLU A 199 18.96 14.14 26.62
CA GLU A 199 20.01 13.57 27.50
C GLU A 199 20.84 14.61 28.30
N ASP A 200 20.50 15.91 28.27
CA ASP A 200 21.19 16.97 29.05
C ASP A 200 20.38 17.55 30.22
#